data_AF-A0A945LFF7-F1
#
_entry.id   AF-A0A945LFF7-F1
#
_cell.length_a   1.000
_cell.length_b   1.000
_cell.length_c   1.000
_cell.angle_alpha   90.00
_cell.angle_beta   90.00
_cell.angle_gamma   90.00
#
_symmetry.space_group_name_H-M   'P 1'
#
loop_
_entity.id
_entity.type
_entity.pdbx_description
1 polymer ?
#
loop_
_entity_poly.entity_id
_entity_poly.type
_entity_poly.pdbx_seq_one_letter_code
_entity_poly.pdbx_strand_id
1 'polypeptide(L)'
;MALFGRKKKQKKPLGPPQDPKWVHGEGGRFPKFLDLDPEAAGLEGKSAVYAIWHTGVQPGWVYIGRSTNLASTFFALGEDDDVLQFEDRGNMYVSWCYIRDEFQDGAVTYLTQTLKPKIDNSEAKSEDRVDMIAIYPPGMAPKE
;
A
#
# COMPACT_ATOMS: atom_id res chain seq x y z
N MET A 1 -29.53 -26.11 15.10
CA MET A 1 -28.07 -26.26 14.90
C MET A 1 -27.52 -24.86 14.66
N ALA A 2 -26.81 -24.28 15.64
CA ALA A 2 -26.30 -22.91 15.54
C ALA A 2 -24.86 -22.92 15.01
N LEU A 3 -24.67 -22.49 13.76
CA LEU A 3 -23.36 -22.20 13.19
C LEU A 3 -22.99 -20.75 13.51
N PHE A 4 -22.52 -20.51 14.73
CA PHE A 4 -21.88 -19.24 15.07
C PHE A 4 -20.50 -19.20 14.42
N GLY A 5 -20.42 -18.56 13.24
CA GLY A 5 -19.15 -18.17 12.66
C GLY A 5 -18.38 -17.31 13.64
N ARG A 6 -17.23 -17.79 14.12
CA ARG A 6 -16.27 -16.99 14.88
C ARG A 6 -15.87 -15.80 14.01
N LYS A 7 -16.48 -14.63 14.26
CA LYS A 7 -15.92 -13.36 13.77
C LYS A 7 -14.52 -13.25 14.37
N LYS A 8 -13.47 -13.40 13.55
CA LYS A 8 -12.09 -13.11 13.95
C LYS A 8 -12.10 -11.72 14.58
N LYS A 9 -11.67 -11.61 15.85
CA LYS A 9 -11.52 -10.31 16.51
C LYS A 9 -10.42 -9.56 15.75
N GLN A 10 -10.78 -8.52 14.99
CA GLN A 10 -9.79 -7.59 14.44
C GLN A 10 -8.97 -7.06 15.62
N LYS A 11 -7.64 -7.22 15.56
CA LYS A 11 -6.75 -6.59 16.53
C LYS A 11 -6.99 -5.08 16.48
N LYS A 12 -6.90 -4.38 17.61
CA LYS A 12 -6.97 -2.92 17.58
C LYS A 12 -5.61 -2.39 17.15
N PRO A 13 -5.53 -1.37 16.28
CA PRO A 13 -4.26 -0.75 15.96
C PRO A 13 -3.64 -0.10 17.20
N LEU A 14 -2.31 -0.05 17.22
CA LEU A 14 -1.53 0.66 18.22
C LEU A 14 -1.65 2.18 17.99
N GLY A 15 -2.44 2.85 18.81
CA GLY A 15 -2.54 4.32 18.82
C GLY A 15 -3.37 4.94 17.68
N PRO A 16 -3.47 6.28 17.66
CA PRO A 16 -4.12 7.00 16.56
C PRO A 16 -3.30 6.85 15.27
N PRO A 17 -3.95 6.97 14.09
CA PRO A 17 -3.23 6.93 12.82
C PRO A 17 -2.17 8.03 12.74
N GLN A 18 -0.96 7.64 12.33
CA GLN A 18 0.15 8.56 12.09
C GLN A 18 0.26 8.88 10.61
N ASP A 19 0.72 10.08 10.25
CA ASP A 19 1.09 10.38 8.86
C ASP A 19 2.52 9.87 8.59
N PRO A 20 2.71 8.86 7.72
CA PRO A 20 4.02 8.30 7.47
C PRO A 20 4.81 9.11 6.43
N LYS A 21 4.33 10.30 6.03
CA LYS A 21 4.92 11.17 5.00
C LYS A 21 5.10 10.45 3.68
N TRP A 22 3.97 10.09 3.07
CA TRP A 22 3.91 9.52 1.73
C TRP A 22 4.65 10.38 0.71
N VAL A 23 5.45 9.75 -0.14
CA VAL A 23 6.23 10.45 -1.15
C VAL A 23 5.31 10.95 -2.27
N HIS A 24 5.47 12.23 -2.60
CA HIS A 24 4.85 12.87 -3.74
C HIS A 24 5.89 13.07 -4.85
N GLY A 25 5.47 13.01 -6.10
CA GLY A 25 6.25 13.40 -7.26
C GLY A 25 6.28 14.92 -7.45
N GLU A 26 6.75 15.35 -8.61
CA GLU A 26 6.88 16.77 -8.94
C GLU A 26 5.53 17.52 -8.81
N GLY A 27 5.59 18.71 -8.19
CA GLY A 27 4.40 19.55 -7.99
C GLY A 27 3.41 19.04 -6.94
N GLY A 28 3.80 18.11 -6.07
CA GLY A 28 2.95 17.60 -4.98
C GLY A 28 1.90 16.58 -5.41
N ARG A 29 1.96 16.13 -6.67
CA ARG A 29 1.07 15.08 -7.21
C ARG A 29 1.68 13.70 -6.95
N PHE A 30 0.84 12.68 -6.84
CA PHE A 30 1.36 11.32 -6.80
C PHE A 30 1.88 10.91 -8.19
N PRO A 31 3.03 10.25 -8.27
CA PRO A 31 3.55 9.75 -9.53
C PRO A 31 2.59 8.71 -10.12
N LYS A 32 2.48 8.70 -11.44
CA LYS A 32 1.80 7.61 -12.14
C LYS A 32 2.67 6.37 -12.07
N PHE A 33 2.06 5.23 -11.82
CA PHE A 33 2.79 3.99 -11.56
C PHE A 33 3.66 3.57 -12.75
N LEU A 34 3.13 3.65 -13.98
CA LEU A 34 3.80 3.16 -15.18
C LEU A 34 4.72 4.19 -15.86
N ASP A 35 4.53 5.47 -15.55
CA ASP A 35 5.43 6.53 -16.02
C ASP A 35 6.63 6.73 -15.04
N LEU A 36 6.63 6.05 -13.89
CA LEU A 36 7.68 6.15 -12.89
C LEU A 36 8.84 5.23 -13.26
N ASP A 37 10.00 5.82 -13.52
CA ASP A 37 11.27 5.09 -13.54
C ASP A 37 11.80 4.95 -12.09
N PRO A 38 11.80 3.74 -11.52
CA PRO A 38 12.22 3.53 -10.13
C PRO A 38 13.71 3.78 -9.89
N GLU A 39 14.55 3.56 -10.90
CA GLU A 39 16.00 3.77 -10.79
C GLU A 39 16.32 5.26 -10.84
N ALA A 40 15.73 6.00 -11.78
CA ALA A 40 15.86 7.46 -11.85
C ALA A 40 15.29 8.15 -10.59
N ALA A 41 14.26 7.57 -9.97
CA ALA A 41 13.72 8.02 -8.69
C ALA A 41 14.57 7.62 -7.47
N GLY A 42 15.69 6.89 -7.67
CA GLY A 42 16.60 6.48 -6.61
C GLY A 42 15.96 5.53 -5.60
N LEU A 43 15.12 4.60 -6.07
CA LEU A 43 14.40 3.62 -5.26
C LEU A 43 15.14 2.28 -5.12
N GLU A 44 16.26 2.13 -5.81
CA GLU A 44 17.10 0.95 -5.73
C GLU A 44 17.58 0.71 -4.29
N GLY A 45 17.39 -0.52 -3.79
CA GLY A 45 17.79 -0.94 -2.44
C GLY A 45 17.03 -0.24 -1.30
N LYS A 46 15.97 0.51 -1.61
CA LYS A 46 15.18 1.19 -0.58
C LYS A 46 14.05 0.32 -0.08
N SER A 47 14.01 0.17 1.23
CA SER A 47 12.93 -0.50 1.93
C SER A 47 11.83 0.49 2.35
N ALA A 48 10.58 0.16 2.03
CA ALA A 48 9.43 1.02 2.27
C ALA A 48 8.11 0.25 2.21
N VAL A 49 7.05 0.87 2.74
CA VAL A 49 5.66 0.49 2.49
C VAL A 49 5.15 1.30 1.29
N TYR A 50 4.44 0.65 0.39
CA TYR A 50 3.89 1.28 -0.80
C TYR A 50 2.41 0.95 -1.00
N ALA A 51 1.72 1.84 -1.70
CA ALA A 51 0.34 1.68 -2.08
C ALA A 51 0.15 2.08 -3.55
N ILE A 52 -0.59 1.26 -4.28
CA ILE A 52 -0.98 1.48 -5.67
C ILE A 52 -2.51 1.59 -5.71
N TRP A 53 -3.00 2.59 -6.42
CA TRP A 53 -4.43 2.77 -6.65
C TRP A 53 -4.65 3.29 -8.06
N HIS A 54 -5.88 3.17 -8.53
CA HIS A 54 -6.25 3.75 -9.81
C HIS A 54 -7.40 4.74 -9.63
N THR A 55 -7.48 5.67 -10.57
CA THR A 55 -8.59 6.64 -10.68
C THR A 55 -9.48 6.25 -11.87
N GLY A 56 -10.54 7.02 -12.14
CA GLY A 56 -11.43 6.79 -13.29
C GLY A 56 -12.86 6.44 -12.87
N VAL A 57 -13.50 5.56 -13.63
CA VAL A 57 -14.94 5.25 -13.48
C VAL A 57 -15.25 4.56 -12.14
N GLN A 58 -14.32 3.75 -11.62
CA GLN A 58 -14.45 3.06 -10.34
C GLN A 58 -13.13 3.12 -9.55
N PRO A 59 -12.78 4.29 -8.97
CA PRO A 59 -11.52 4.46 -8.27
C PRO A 59 -11.41 3.47 -7.11
N GLY A 60 -10.20 3.00 -6.85
CA GLY A 60 -9.96 2.06 -5.76
C GLY A 60 -8.50 1.69 -5.58
N TRP A 61 -8.20 1.18 -4.38
CA TRP A 61 -6.89 0.64 -4.03
C TRP A 61 -6.67 -0.68 -4.76
N VAL A 62 -5.53 -0.79 -5.44
CA VAL A 62 -5.17 -1.95 -6.24
C VAL A 62 -4.31 -2.90 -5.42
N TYR A 63 -3.19 -2.38 -4.91
CA TYR A 63 -2.19 -3.19 -4.22
C TYR A 63 -1.58 -2.41 -3.05
N ILE A 64 -1.30 -3.10 -1.96
CA ILE A 64 -0.61 -2.56 -0.79
C ILE A 64 0.45 -3.58 -0.38
N GLY A 65 1.67 -3.11 -0.17
CA GLY A 65 2.77 -4.00 0.17
C GLY A 65 3.91 -3.29 0.85
N ARG A 66 4.91 -4.08 1.21
CA ARG A 66 6.23 -3.61 1.60
C ARG A 66 7.27 -4.20 0.68
N SER A 67 8.39 -3.52 0.57
CA SER A 67 9.54 -4.01 -0.16
C SER A 67 10.83 -3.72 0.60
N THR A 68 11.85 -4.54 0.37
CA THR A 68 13.23 -4.26 0.75
C THR A 68 14.02 -3.58 -0.38
N ASN A 69 13.50 -3.65 -1.62
CA ASN A 69 14.02 -2.96 -2.79
C ASN A 69 12.85 -2.52 -3.69
N LEU A 70 12.41 -1.27 -3.50
CA LEU A 70 11.29 -0.69 -4.24
C LEU A 70 11.48 -0.74 -5.75
N ALA A 71 12.69 -0.54 -6.27
CA ALA A 71 12.93 -0.56 -7.71
C ALA A 71 12.57 -1.93 -8.31
N SER A 72 13.15 -3.00 -7.76
CA SER A 72 12.86 -4.36 -8.22
C SER A 72 11.38 -4.73 -8.05
N THR A 73 10.74 -4.29 -6.97
CA THR A 73 9.32 -4.54 -6.74
C THR A 73 8.43 -3.82 -7.75
N PHE A 74 8.73 -2.56 -8.08
CA PHE A 74 7.93 -1.81 -9.05
C PHE A 74 8.12 -2.33 -10.47
N PHE A 75 9.32 -2.78 -10.85
CA PHE A 75 9.51 -3.48 -12.11
C PHE A 75 8.67 -4.76 -12.18
N ALA A 76 8.73 -5.62 -11.16
CA ALA A 76 7.95 -6.85 -11.13
C ALA A 76 6.43 -6.60 -11.20
N LEU A 77 5.93 -5.59 -10.47
CA LEU A 77 4.51 -5.21 -10.51
C LEU A 77 4.11 -4.52 -11.82
N GLY A 78 5.06 -3.89 -12.51
CA GLY A 78 4.86 -3.30 -13.84
C GLY A 78 4.79 -4.34 -14.96
N GLU A 79 5.12 -5.60 -14.67
CA GLU A 79 4.98 -6.75 -15.58
C GLU A 79 3.86 -7.71 -15.14
N ASP A 80 3.16 -7.40 -14.04
CA ASP A 80 2.10 -8.23 -13.47
C ASP A 80 0.74 -7.90 -14.11
N ASP A 81 0.22 -8.82 -14.93
CA ASP A 81 -1.08 -8.68 -15.60
C ASP A 81 -2.24 -8.39 -14.63
N ASP A 82 -2.19 -8.93 -13.40
CA ASP A 82 -3.23 -8.69 -12.41
C ASP A 82 -3.23 -7.23 -11.92
N VAL A 83 -2.07 -6.57 -11.95
CA VAL A 83 -1.91 -5.15 -11.63
C VAL A 83 -2.26 -4.29 -12.84
N LEU A 84 -1.74 -4.65 -14.02
CA LEU A 84 -1.86 -3.87 -15.26
C LEU A 84 -3.31 -3.78 -15.77
N GLN A 85 -4.16 -4.78 -15.53
CA GLN A 85 -5.58 -4.74 -15.93
C GLN A 85 -6.37 -3.54 -15.34
N PHE A 86 -5.82 -2.85 -14.34
CA PHE A 86 -6.41 -1.66 -13.74
C PHE A 86 -6.02 -0.36 -14.44
N GLU A 87 -4.96 -0.37 -15.27
CA GLU A 87 -4.56 0.77 -16.10
C GLU A 87 -5.59 1.08 -17.19
N ASP A 88 -6.13 0.05 -17.84
CA ASP A 88 -7.21 0.19 -18.84
C ASP A 88 -8.46 0.87 -18.26
N ARG A 89 -8.63 0.83 -16.93
CA ARG A 89 -9.78 1.42 -16.22
C ARG A 89 -9.52 2.88 -15.80
N GLY A 90 -8.30 3.37 -15.97
CA GLY A 90 -7.86 4.73 -15.69
C GLY A 90 -6.42 4.82 -15.19
N ASN A 91 -5.91 6.03 -15.03
CA ASN A 91 -4.53 6.25 -14.57
C ASN A 91 -4.29 5.59 -13.21
N MET A 92 -3.23 4.79 -13.14
CA MET A 92 -2.68 4.20 -11.91
C MET A 92 -1.64 5.13 -11.31
N TYR A 93 -1.67 5.21 -9.98
CA TYR A 93 -0.76 6.01 -9.19
C TYR A 93 -0.13 5.15 -8.10
N VAL A 94 1.07 5.56 -7.70
CA VAL A 94 1.82 4.91 -6.65
C VAL A 94 2.35 5.95 -5.67
N SER A 95 2.48 5.56 -4.41
CA SER A 95 3.24 6.30 -3.42
C SER A 95 3.86 5.32 -2.44
N TRP A 96 4.95 5.72 -1.81
CA TRP A 96 5.65 4.94 -0.80
C TRP A 96 6.02 5.81 0.40
N CYS A 97 6.22 5.17 1.55
CA CYS A 97 6.69 5.81 2.77
C CYS A 97 7.78 4.97 3.44
N TYR A 98 8.79 5.65 3.96
CA TYR A 98 9.94 4.99 4.59
C TYR A 98 9.63 4.70 6.05
N ILE A 99 9.23 3.45 6.31
CA ILE A 99 8.97 2.93 7.65
C ILE A 99 10.09 1.95 7.99
N ARG A 100 10.55 1.91 9.25
CA ARG A 100 11.53 0.90 9.68
C ARG A 100 10.97 -0.50 9.45
N ASP A 101 11.78 -1.41 8.92
CA ASP A 101 11.37 -2.77 8.53
C ASP A 101 10.52 -3.49 9.59
N GLU A 102 10.90 -3.37 10.87
CA GLU A 102 10.19 -3.95 12.02
C GLU A 102 8.72 -3.50 12.17
N PHE A 103 8.34 -2.38 11.57
CA PHE A 103 6.99 -1.80 11.63
C PHE A 103 6.23 -1.93 10.31
N GLN A 104 6.88 -2.34 9.23
CA GLN A 104 6.26 -2.38 7.90
C GLN A 104 5.12 -3.40 7.83
N ASP A 105 5.29 -4.59 8.41
CA ASP A 105 4.24 -5.61 8.44
C ASP A 105 2.96 -5.12 9.15
N GLY A 106 3.13 -4.41 10.28
CA GLY A 106 2.01 -3.85 11.04
C GLY A 106 1.26 -2.77 10.27
N ALA A 107 2.00 -1.94 9.53
CA ALA A 107 1.44 -0.89 8.68
C ALA A 107 0.70 -1.47 7.46
N VAL A 108 1.30 -2.44 6.75
CA VAL A 108 0.69 -3.12 5.59
C VAL A 108 -0.58 -3.87 6.02
N THR A 109 -0.55 -4.57 7.15
CA THR A 109 -1.73 -5.28 7.69
C THR A 109 -2.86 -4.30 7.97
N TYR A 110 -2.57 -3.18 8.65
CA TYR A 110 -3.56 -2.15 8.94
C TYR A 110 -4.17 -1.55 7.67
N LEU A 111 -3.32 -1.17 6.70
CA LEU A 111 -3.77 -0.60 5.44
C LEU A 111 -4.61 -1.58 4.63
N THR A 112 -4.20 -2.84 4.55
CA THR A 112 -4.93 -3.89 3.81
C THR A 112 -6.32 -4.10 4.38
N GLN A 113 -6.45 -4.18 5.71
CA GLN A 113 -7.77 -4.32 6.36
C GLN A 113 -8.66 -3.08 6.20
N THR A 114 -8.05 -1.88 6.23
CA THR A 114 -8.76 -0.61 6.17
C THR A 114 -9.22 -0.29 4.75
N LEU A 115 -8.33 -0.48 3.76
CA LEU A 115 -8.51 -0.02 2.39
C LEU A 115 -9.08 -1.10 1.47
N LYS A 116 -8.96 -2.38 1.84
CA LYS A 116 -9.44 -3.54 1.09
C LYS A 116 -9.02 -3.48 -0.39
N PRO A 117 -7.71 -3.57 -0.67
CA PRO A 117 -7.20 -3.53 -2.03
C PRO A 117 -7.81 -4.64 -2.88
N LYS A 118 -7.94 -4.38 -4.18
CA LYS A 118 -8.55 -5.33 -5.13
C LYS A 118 -7.72 -6.59 -5.31
N ILE A 119 -6.40 -6.46 -5.24
CA ILE A 119 -5.46 -7.57 -5.24
C ILE A 119 -5.04 -7.83 -3.80
N ASP A 120 -5.21 -9.08 -3.37
CA ASP A 120 -4.88 -9.50 -2.03
C ASP A 120 -3.39 -9.89 -1.96
N ASN A 121 -2.61 -9.09 -1.24
CA ASN A 121 -1.22 -9.40 -0.96
C ASN A 121 -1.15 -10.47 0.15
N SER A 122 -0.80 -11.70 -0.22
CA SER A 122 -0.69 -12.80 0.74
C SER A 122 0.40 -12.60 1.79
N GLU A 123 1.42 -11.78 1.52
CA GLU A 123 2.46 -11.43 2.50
C GLU A 123 1.92 -10.50 3.61
N ALA A 124 0.87 -9.72 3.31
CA ALA A 124 0.19 -8.88 4.29
C ALA A 124 -0.64 -9.69 5.32
N LYS A 125 -0.90 -10.99 5.06
CA LYS A 125 -1.77 -11.85 5.88
C LYS A 125 -1.12 -12.43 7.13
N SER A 126 -0.04 -11.83 7.62
CA SER A 126 0.56 -12.12 8.92
C SER A 126 -0.33 -11.66 10.10
N GLU A 127 -1.65 -11.76 9.98
CA GLU A 127 -2.68 -11.20 10.87
C GLU A 127 -2.54 -11.68 12.33
N ASP A 128 -2.04 -12.91 12.52
CA ASP A 128 -1.97 -13.51 13.85
C ASP A 128 -0.74 -13.08 14.67
N ARG A 129 0.35 -12.59 14.05
CA ARG A 129 1.64 -12.38 14.75
C ARG A 129 2.11 -10.94 14.91
N VAL A 130 1.55 -9.99 14.18
CA VAL A 130 2.04 -8.60 14.19
C VAL A 130 1.00 -7.66 14.79
N ASP A 131 1.45 -6.68 15.56
CA ASP A 131 0.62 -5.58 16.04
C ASP A 131 0.36 -4.60 14.90
N MET A 132 -0.89 -4.24 14.67
CA MET A 132 -1.24 -3.30 13.61
C MET A 132 -0.82 -1.90 13.98
N ILE A 133 -0.21 -1.19 13.04
CA ILE A 133 0.25 0.19 13.21
C ILE A 133 -0.65 1.05 12.35
N ALA A 134 -1.45 1.89 12.99
CA ALA A 134 -2.34 2.78 12.26
C ALA A 134 -1.54 3.87 11.55
N ILE A 135 -1.67 3.92 10.24
CA ILE A 135 -1.10 4.98 9.40
C ILE A 135 -2.17 5.53 8.45
N TYR A 136 -2.11 6.82 8.17
CA TYR A 136 -2.99 7.43 7.18
C TYR A 136 -2.66 6.91 5.77
N PRO A 137 -3.67 6.62 4.93
CA PRO A 137 -3.47 6.36 3.50
C PRO A 137 -2.90 7.58 2.75
N PRO A 138 -2.27 7.38 1.58
CA PRO A 138 -1.85 8.47 0.71
C PRO A 138 -3.00 9.48 0.47
N GLY A 139 -2.74 10.75 0.76
CA GLY A 139 -3.71 11.85 0.54
C GLY A 139 -4.87 11.93 1.53
N MET A 140 -4.91 11.08 2.58
CA MET A 140 -5.94 11.12 3.63
C MET A 140 -5.44 11.70 4.97
N ALA A 141 -4.15 12.03 5.07
CA ALA A 141 -3.63 12.70 6.25
C ALA A 141 -4.27 14.10 6.39
N PRO A 142 -4.63 14.54 7.61
CA PRO A 142 -5.13 15.88 7.83
C PRO A 142 -4.07 16.91 7.41
N LYS A 143 -4.51 17.98 6.72
CA LYS A 143 -3.65 19.13 6.43
C LYS A 143 -3.45 19.89 7.74
N GLU A 144 -2.20 20.02 8.18
CA GLU A 144 -1.81 20.90 9.29
C GLU A 144 -2.09 22.38 9.00
#